data_AF-A0AAU6WVW7-F1
#
_entry.id   AF-A0AAU6WVW7-F1
#
_cell.length_a   1.000
_cell.length_b   1.000
_cell.length_c   1.000
_cell.angle_alpha   90.00
_cell.angle_beta   90.00
_cell.angle_gamma   90.00
#
_symmetry.space_group_name_H-M   'P 1'
#
loop_
_entity.id
_entity.type
_entity.pdbx_description
1 polymer ?
#
loop_
_entity_poly.entity_id
_entity_poly.type
_entity_poly.pdbx_seq_one_letter_code
_entity_poly.pdbx_strand_id
1 'polypeptide(L)'
;MIFNGRLSYSKGGYVLRMIKWILGDAAFYQALQDYNSRPALAYNYARTQDFKTSLLTSTGKDFTEFLNDWIYGEGYPIYDIRWKQVGNTVTFRAAQTQSSSTVSFFEMPLPIKVNGTGGQVAYFALNNTSNNQYFTQTVNFPVASVEFNYEYQILEKNSTIAQDNTLTVSETGKDEFALYPNPAKNELNLKGIDQPADFTIYFIDGKLVLKGTFQPEKPINISELVPGTYIFRINDKKVKFLKK
;
A
#
# COMPACT_ATOMS: atom_id res chain seq x y z
N MET A 1 15.95 20.62 27.46
CA MET A 1 17.11 20.18 26.67
C MET A 1 17.10 18.67 26.61
N ILE A 2 16.72 18.06 25.48
CA ILE A 2 16.83 16.61 25.33
C ILE A 2 17.24 16.28 23.89
N PHE A 3 18.40 16.78 23.47
CA PHE A 3 19.09 16.26 22.30
C PHE A 3 19.89 15.05 22.75
N ASN A 4 19.31 13.85 22.63
CA ASN A 4 20.12 12.65 22.63
C ASN A 4 20.86 12.62 21.28
N GLY A 5 22.10 13.13 21.26
CA GLY A 5 22.88 13.34 20.05
C GLY A 5 23.07 12.08 19.20
N ARG A 6 23.02 10.90 19.82
CA ARG A 6 23.15 9.61 19.13
C ARG A 6 21.90 9.25 18.30
N LEU A 7 20.71 9.61 18.80
CA LEU A 7 19.43 9.48 18.08
C LEU A 7 19.26 10.58 17.02
N SER A 8 19.65 11.81 17.34
CA SER A 8 19.50 12.96 16.43
C SER A 8 20.41 12.85 15.19
N TYR A 9 21.68 12.45 15.38
CA TYR A 9 22.63 12.32 14.27
C TYR A 9 22.32 11.11 13.38
N SER A 10 21.91 9.99 13.97
CA SER A 10 21.49 8.80 13.21
C SER A 10 20.25 9.09 12.37
N LYS A 11 19.24 9.77 12.95
CA LYS A 11 18.01 10.14 12.22
C LYS A 11 18.30 11.08 11.05
N GLY A 12 19.17 12.08 11.25
CA GLY A 12 19.57 13.02 10.20
C GLY A 12 20.26 12.35 9.00
N GLY A 13 21.15 11.37 9.25
CA GLY A 13 21.78 10.60 8.17
C GLY A 13 20.79 9.76 7.37
N TYR A 14 19.82 9.12 8.04
CA TYR A 14 18.75 8.38 7.37
C TYR A 14 17.83 9.29 6.56
N VAL A 15 17.51 10.48 7.04
CA VAL A 15 16.69 11.46 6.31
C VAL A 15 17.32 11.80 4.95
N LEU A 16 18.63 12.07 4.91
CA LEU A 16 19.32 12.33 3.63
C LEU A 16 19.32 11.11 2.71
N ARG A 17 19.53 9.91 3.25
CA ARG A 17 19.45 8.65 2.49
C ARG A 17 18.06 8.42 1.90
N MET A 18 17.01 8.69 2.67
CA MET A 18 15.62 8.57 2.23
C MET A 18 15.27 9.60 1.15
N ILE A 19 15.72 10.85 1.29
CA ILE A 19 15.56 11.86 0.24
C ILE A 19 16.27 11.42 -1.05
N LYS A 20 17.50 10.90 -0.93
CA LYS A 20 18.23 10.32 -2.06
C LYS A 20 17.44 9.17 -2.71
N TRP A 21 16.85 8.27 -1.92
CA TRP A 21 16.00 7.19 -2.42
C TRP A 21 14.75 7.71 -3.16
N ILE A 22 14.09 8.75 -2.65
CA ILE A 22 12.89 9.36 -3.26
C ILE A 22 13.21 10.08 -4.60
N LEU A 23 14.42 10.64 -4.72
CA LEU A 23 14.86 11.42 -5.88
C LEU A 23 15.63 10.59 -6.92
N GLY A 24 16.31 9.53 -6.48
CA GLY A 24 17.38 8.89 -7.23
C GLY A 24 18.70 9.67 -7.18
N ASP A 25 19.81 8.99 -7.44
CA ASP A 25 21.17 9.54 -7.33
C ASP A 25 21.37 10.84 -8.10
N ALA A 26 21.04 10.85 -9.40
CA ALA A 26 21.33 11.99 -10.27
C ALA A 26 20.65 13.28 -9.79
N ALA A 27 19.34 13.22 -9.52
CA ALA A 27 18.58 14.38 -9.04
C ALA A 27 19.01 14.81 -7.63
N PHE A 28 19.33 13.85 -6.75
CA PHE A 28 19.82 14.15 -5.41
C PHE A 28 21.16 14.90 -5.43
N TYR A 29 22.15 14.38 -6.15
CA TYR A 29 23.47 15.01 -6.22
C TYR A 29 23.42 16.36 -6.94
N GLN A 30 22.59 16.50 -7.98
CA GLN A 30 22.35 17.80 -8.61
C GLN A 30 21.74 18.80 -7.62
N ALA A 31 20.72 18.41 -6.86
CA ALA A 31 20.09 19.29 -5.88
C ALA A 31 21.05 19.72 -4.76
N LEU A 32 22.01 18.86 -4.37
CA LEU A 32 23.07 19.24 -3.43
C LEU A 32 24.07 20.23 -4.03
N GLN A 33 24.44 20.07 -5.30
CA GLN A 33 25.28 21.05 -5.99
C GLN A 33 24.58 22.41 -6.10
N ASP A 34 23.30 22.41 -6.46
CA ASP A 34 22.48 23.62 -6.52
C ASP A 34 22.32 24.30 -5.16
N TYR A 35 22.21 23.51 -4.08
CA TYR A 35 22.16 24.05 -2.72
C TYR A 35 23.46 24.80 -2.38
N ASN A 36 24.61 24.17 -2.66
CA ASN A 36 25.93 24.73 -2.37
C ASN A 36 26.31 25.91 -3.27
N SER A 37 25.72 26.02 -4.47
CA SER A 37 26.01 27.12 -5.41
C SER A 37 25.22 28.39 -5.10
N ARG A 38 24.16 28.31 -4.28
CA ARG A 38 23.31 29.47 -3.92
C ARG A 38 24.04 30.39 -2.93
N PRO A 39 24.40 31.63 -3.31
CA PRO A 39 25.20 32.52 -2.46
C PRO A 39 24.56 32.90 -1.12
N ALA A 40 23.22 32.84 -1.03
CA ALA A 40 22.47 33.10 0.22
C ALA A 40 22.50 31.93 1.22
N LEU A 41 22.88 30.73 0.76
CA LEU A 41 22.92 29.49 1.54
C LEU A 41 24.35 29.00 1.73
N ALA A 42 25.20 29.22 0.73
CA ALA A 42 26.64 29.07 0.84
C ALA A 42 27.16 30.04 1.91
N TYR A 43 27.92 29.53 2.88
CA TYR A 43 28.56 30.31 3.94
C TYR A 43 27.65 30.89 5.05
N ASN A 44 26.40 30.42 5.16
CA ASN A 44 25.49 30.79 6.25
C ASN A 44 24.98 29.56 7.02
N TYR A 45 24.32 29.76 8.17
CA TYR A 45 23.71 28.68 8.94
C TYR A 45 22.51 28.11 8.18
N ALA A 46 22.70 26.94 7.57
CA ALA A 46 21.67 26.17 6.89
C ALA A 46 20.52 25.80 7.82
N ARG A 47 19.31 26.32 7.59
CA ARG A 47 18.09 25.86 8.28
C ARG A 47 17.42 24.76 7.45
N THR A 48 16.71 23.85 8.12
CA THR A 48 15.89 22.81 7.46
C THR A 48 14.94 23.40 6.40
N GLN A 49 14.38 24.58 6.68
CA GLN A 49 13.51 25.29 5.76
C GLN A 49 14.23 25.73 4.48
N ASP A 50 15.48 26.20 4.59
CA ASP A 50 16.27 26.63 3.43
C ASP A 50 16.62 25.44 2.53
N PHE A 51 16.98 24.31 3.16
CA PHE A 51 17.23 23.06 2.44
C PHE A 51 15.96 22.55 1.74
N LYS A 52 14.81 22.58 2.42
CA LYS A 52 13.51 22.23 1.85
C LYS A 52 13.17 23.08 0.62
N THR A 53 13.26 24.40 0.75
CA THR A 53 13.02 25.32 -0.37
C THR A 53 13.98 25.05 -1.52
N SER A 54 15.25 24.72 -1.21
CA SER A 54 16.22 24.38 -2.24
C SER A 54 15.89 23.12 -3.01
N LEU A 55 15.52 22.05 -2.29
CA LEU A 55 15.06 20.79 -2.89
C LEU A 55 13.84 21.01 -3.78
N LEU A 56 12.87 21.80 -3.33
CA LEU A 56 11.69 22.13 -4.13
C LEU A 56 12.07 22.86 -5.42
N THR A 57 12.96 23.86 -5.35
CA THR A 57 13.42 24.59 -6.55
C THR A 57 14.17 23.68 -7.52
N SER A 58 15.04 22.79 -7.03
CA SER A 58 15.90 21.96 -7.90
C SER A 58 15.18 20.73 -8.46
N THR A 59 14.21 20.18 -7.73
CA THR A 59 13.60 18.87 -8.06
C THR A 59 12.11 18.96 -8.39
N GLY A 60 11.46 20.08 -8.08
CA GLY A 60 10.02 20.24 -8.20
C GLY A 60 9.20 19.45 -7.16
N LYS A 61 9.86 18.70 -6.25
CA LYS A 61 9.17 17.92 -5.21
C LYS A 61 9.09 18.69 -3.90
N ASP A 62 7.89 18.73 -3.32
CA ASP A 62 7.68 19.28 -1.98
C ASP A 62 7.93 18.19 -0.93
N PHE A 63 8.88 18.45 -0.03
CA PHE A 63 9.23 17.58 1.09
C PHE A 63 8.61 18.05 2.41
N THR A 64 7.63 18.97 2.40
CA THR A 64 7.02 19.50 3.63
C THR A 64 6.46 18.39 4.52
N GLU A 65 5.57 17.52 3.99
CA GLU A 65 5.01 16.40 4.77
C GLU A 65 6.09 15.43 5.22
N PHE A 66 7.00 15.04 4.32
CA PHE A 66 8.14 14.19 4.67
C PHE A 66 8.97 14.76 5.84
N LEU A 67 9.27 16.06 5.85
CA LEU A 67 10.04 16.66 6.95
C LEU A 67 9.19 16.78 8.23
N ASN A 68 7.88 16.99 8.11
CA ASN A 68 6.94 16.92 9.23
C ASN A 68 6.99 15.56 9.91
N ASP A 69 7.00 14.47 9.17
CA ASP A 69 7.01 13.13 9.76
C ASP A 69 8.40 12.75 10.30
N TRP A 70 9.44 12.98 9.49
CA TRP A 70 10.77 12.42 9.76
C TRP A 70 11.68 13.34 10.57
N ILE A 71 11.47 14.66 10.57
CA ILE A 71 12.28 15.60 11.36
C ILE A 71 11.49 16.13 12.56
N TYR A 72 10.29 16.65 12.33
CA TYR A 72 9.51 17.32 13.38
C TYR A 72 8.69 16.33 14.21
N GLY A 73 8.23 15.24 13.60
CA GLY A 73 7.51 14.16 14.23
C GLY A 73 8.42 13.16 14.93
N GLU A 74 7.81 12.39 15.84
CA GLU A 74 8.50 11.36 16.61
C GLU A 74 8.14 9.96 16.13
N GLY A 75 9.05 9.01 16.35
CA GLY A 75 8.86 7.61 16.04
C GLY A 75 9.38 7.19 14.68
N TYR A 76 8.99 5.98 14.30
CA TYR A 76 9.37 5.31 13.06
C TYR A 76 8.26 4.33 12.64
N PRO A 77 8.16 3.99 11.34
CA PRO A 77 7.24 2.99 10.86
C PRO A 77 7.75 1.57 11.14
N ILE A 78 6.80 0.66 11.33
CA ILE A 78 6.96 -0.78 11.40
C ILE A 78 6.05 -1.36 10.33
N TYR A 79 6.63 -2.02 9.34
CA TYR A 79 5.90 -2.58 8.21
C TYR A 79 5.61 -4.08 8.40
N ASP A 80 4.40 -4.51 8.05
CA ASP A 80 4.04 -5.91 7.79
C ASP A 80 3.74 -6.03 6.30
N ILE A 81 4.71 -6.56 5.56
CA ILE A 81 4.61 -6.73 4.12
C ILE A 81 4.30 -8.19 3.82
N ARG A 82 3.18 -8.42 3.15
CA ARG A 82 2.80 -9.74 2.68
C ARG A 82 2.86 -9.75 1.17
N TRP A 83 3.33 -10.85 0.58
CA TRP A 83 3.36 -10.98 -0.87
C TRP A 83 2.88 -12.34 -1.35
N LYS A 84 2.41 -12.38 -2.61
CA LYS A 84 2.02 -13.60 -3.31
C LYS A 84 2.28 -13.43 -4.80
N GLN A 85 2.70 -14.50 -5.46
CA GLN A 85 2.74 -14.54 -6.91
C GLN A 85 1.62 -15.41 -7.48
N VAL A 86 0.95 -14.93 -8.52
CA VAL A 86 0.01 -15.69 -9.35
C VAL A 86 0.38 -15.45 -10.81
N GLY A 87 0.83 -16.50 -11.51
CA GLY A 87 1.41 -16.34 -12.85
C GLY A 87 2.58 -15.37 -12.84
N ASN A 88 2.54 -14.37 -13.71
CA ASN A 88 3.56 -13.32 -13.80
C ASN A 88 3.30 -12.11 -12.89
N THR A 89 2.24 -12.14 -12.08
CA THR A 89 1.88 -11.02 -11.21
C THR A 89 2.29 -11.30 -9.78
N VAL A 90 3.05 -10.39 -9.18
CA VAL A 90 3.33 -10.36 -7.74
C VAL A 90 2.47 -9.30 -7.09
N THR A 91 1.66 -9.70 -6.12
CA THR A 91 0.88 -8.81 -5.30
C THR A 91 1.56 -8.60 -3.97
N PHE A 92 1.62 -7.36 -3.50
CA PHE A 92 2.06 -6.98 -2.17
C PHE A 92 0.90 -6.34 -1.41
N ARG A 93 0.81 -6.62 -0.11
CA ARG A 93 0.04 -5.82 0.86
C ARG A 93 1.03 -5.22 1.84
N ALA A 94 1.05 -3.89 1.94
CA ALA A 94 1.84 -3.19 2.94
C ALA A 94 0.92 -2.67 4.04
N ALA A 95 1.08 -3.21 5.26
CA ALA A 95 0.50 -2.62 6.46
C ALA A 95 1.60 -1.88 7.22
N GLN A 96 1.23 -0.77 7.85
CA GLN A 96 2.12 0.08 8.63
C GLN A 96 1.52 0.34 10.00
N THR A 97 2.34 0.22 11.02
CA THR A 97 2.08 0.77 12.35
C THR A 97 3.21 1.72 12.74
N GLN A 98 2.92 2.71 13.57
CA GLN A 98 3.85 3.76 13.97
C GLN A 98 4.22 3.57 15.44
N SER A 99 5.47 3.82 15.79
CA SER A 99 5.91 3.74 17.20
C SER A 99 5.43 4.90 18.08
N SER A 100 4.87 5.96 17.47
CA SER A 100 4.35 7.15 18.14
C SER A 100 3.14 7.66 17.36
N SER A 101 2.13 8.16 18.07
CA SER A 101 0.92 8.76 17.48
C SER A 101 1.11 10.20 17.02
N THR A 102 2.28 10.80 17.25
CA THR A 102 2.60 12.16 16.74
C THR A 102 2.64 12.23 15.22
N VAL A 103 2.87 11.09 14.57
CA VAL A 103 2.84 10.93 13.12
C VAL A 103 1.75 9.92 12.79
N SER A 104 0.77 10.33 11.99
CA SER A 104 -0.37 9.49 11.61
C SER A 104 0.00 8.43 10.56
N PHE A 105 0.92 8.77 9.67
CA PHE A 105 1.42 7.89 8.61
C PHE A 105 2.83 8.32 8.16
N PHE A 106 3.58 7.41 7.54
CA PHE A 106 4.93 7.66 7.06
C PHE A 106 4.93 7.30 5.58
N GLU A 107 4.56 8.26 4.74
CA GLU A 107 4.50 8.10 3.30
C GLU A 107 5.89 7.84 2.74
N MET A 108 6.10 6.64 2.17
CA MET A 108 7.39 6.25 1.62
C MET A 108 7.26 5.31 0.43
N PRO A 109 8.10 5.47 -0.61
CA PRO A 109 8.37 4.40 -1.56
C PRO A 109 9.10 3.25 -0.85
N LEU A 110 8.45 2.09 -0.72
CA LEU A 110 9.04 0.92 -0.08
C LEU A 110 10.01 0.22 -1.04
N PRO A 111 11.31 0.07 -0.68
CA PRO A 111 12.28 -0.63 -1.51
C PRO A 111 12.04 -2.13 -1.42
N ILE A 112 11.72 -2.74 -2.56
CA ILE A 112 11.48 -4.18 -2.67
C ILE A 112 12.43 -4.77 -3.69
N LYS A 113 13.11 -5.85 -3.31
CA LYS A 113 13.91 -6.66 -4.22
C LYS A 113 13.28 -8.05 -4.31
N VAL A 114 13.04 -8.50 -5.53
CA VAL A 114 12.43 -9.80 -5.84
C VAL A 114 13.48 -10.67 -6.51
N ASN A 115 13.75 -11.85 -5.94
CA ASN A 115 14.69 -12.82 -6.50
C ASN A 115 13.93 -13.99 -7.11
N GLY A 116 14.27 -14.36 -8.34
CA GLY A 116 13.71 -15.48 -9.06
C GLY A 116 14.40 -16.80 -8.76
N THR A 117 13.72 -17.91 -9.04
CA THR A 117 14.28 -19.28 -8.87
C THR A 117 15.45 -19.57 -9.80
N GLY A 118 15.57 -18.86 -10.91
CA GLY A 118 16.65 -18.99 -11.90
C GLY A 118 17.75 -17.92 -11.78
N GLY A 119 17.82 -17.19 -10.66
CA GLY A 119 18.81 -16.12 -10.45
C GLY A 119 18.42 -14.75 -11.03
N GLN A 120 17.20 -14.60 -11.56
CA GLN A 120 16.68 -13.30 -11.98
C GLN A 120 16.48 -12.37 -10.77
N VAL A 121 16.58 -11.06 -10.98
CA VAL A 121 16.32 -10.07 -9.94
C VAL A 121 15.46 -8.94 -10.52
N ALA A 122 14.49 -8.47 -9.75
CA ALA A 122 13.72 -7.26 -10.04
C ALA A 122 13.69 -6.33 -8.82
N TYR A 123 13.69 -5.02 -9.07
CA TYR A 123 13.63 -3.98 -8.04
C TYR A 123 12.36 -3.16 -8.23
N PHE A 124 11.64 -2.91 -7.13
CA PHE A 124 10.43 -2.11 -7.12
C PHE A 124 10.49 -1.05 -6.01
N ALA A 125 9.80 0.06 -6.26
CA ALA A 125 9.48 1.07 -5.27
C ALA A 125 7.95 1.11 -5.11
N LEU A 126 7.43 0.59 -4.01
CA LEU A 126 5.99 0.58 -3.75
C LEU A 126 5.60 1.87 -3.03
N ASN A 127 4.94 2.81 -3.72
CA ASN A 127 4.56 4.11 -3.16
C ASN A 127 3.45 3.95 -2.11
N ASN A 128 3.85 3.71 -0.86
CA ASN A 128 2.97 3.45 0.26
C ASN A 128 2.50 4.76 0.88
N THR A 129 1.23 5.07 0.66
CA THR A 129 0.56 6.32 1.07
C THR A 129 -0.62 6.07 2.01
N SER A 130 -1.00 4.80 2.22
CA SER A 130 -2.06 4.45 3.16
C SER A 130 -1.83 3.07 3.80
N ASN A 131 -2.45 2.84 4.95
CA ASN A 131 -2.30 1.57 5.65
C ASN A 131 -3.09 0.45 4.94
N ASN A 132 -2.54 -0.77 4.94
CA ASN A 132 -3.09 -1.94 4.23
C ASN A 132 -3.22 -1.74 2.71
N GLN A 133 -2.31 -0.97 2.10
CA GLN A 133 -2.32 -0.71 0.67
C GLN A 133 -1.85 -1.94 -0.12
N TYR A 134 -2.50 -2.19 -1.26
CA TYR A 134 -2.14 -3.25 -2.19
C TYR A 134 -1.37 -2.70 -3.39
N PHE A 135 -0.40 -3.49 -3.86
CA PHE A 135 0.37 -3.20 -5.07
C PHE A 135 0.46 -4.45 -5.93
N THR A 136 0.48 -4.25 -7.25
CA THR A 136 0.71 -5.33 -8.22
C THR A 136 1.91 -4.96 -9.09
N GLN A 137 2.81 -5.91 -9.27
CA GLN A 137 3.99 -5.80 -10.12
C GLN A 137 4.08 -7.00 -11.04
N THR A 138 4.61 -6.81 -12.24
CA THR A 138 4.80 -7.91 -13.19
C THR A 138 6.25 -8.38 -13.15
N VAL A 139 6.46 -9.69 -13.03
CA VAL A 139 7.75 -10.37 -13.17
C VAL A 139 7.59 -11.52 -14.14
N ASN A 140 8.55 -11.69 -15.06
CA ASN A 140 8.52 -12.73 -16.09
C ASN A 140 9.24 -14.01 -15.64
N PHE A 141 9.25 -14.29 -14.32
CA PHE A 141 9.95 -15.43 -13.74
C PHE A 141 9.27 -15.88 -12.42
N PRO A 142 9.38 -17.16 -12.02
CA PRO A 142 8.92 -17.61 -10.71
C PRO A 142 9.76 -16.99 -9.59
N VAL A 143 9.10 -16.41 -8.59
CA VAL A 143 9.72 -15.74 -7.43
C VAL A 143 10.13 -16.78 -6.39
N ALA A 144 11.41 -16.76 -6.01
CA ALA A 144 11.97 -17.56 -4.93
C ALA A 144 11.88 -16.84 -3.57
N SER A 145 12.21 -15.54 -3.55
CA SER A 145 12.18 -14.74 -2.32
C SER A 145 11.95 -13.26 -2.61
N VAL A 146 11.50 -12.54 -1.58
CA VAL A 146 11.38 -11.09 -1.59
C VAL A 146 12.09 -10.52 -0.38
N GLU A 147 12.90 -9.50 -0.61
CA GLU A 147 13.60 -8.72 0.40
C GLU A 147 12.99 -7.32 0.48
N PHE A 148 12.68 -6.88 1.70
CA PHE A 148 12.25 -5.51 1.98
C PHE A 148 13.42 -4.68 2.49
N ASN A 149 13.44 -3.40 2.11
CA ASN A 149 14.42 -2.42 2.53
C ASN A 149 15.86 -2.88 2.25
N TYR A 150 16.08 -3.43 1.04
CA TYR A 150 17.40 -3.85 0.59
C TYR A 150 18.39 -2.68 0.75
N GLU A 151 19.60 -2.97 1.21
CA GLU A 151 20.63 -1.96 1.53
C GLU A 151 20.19 -0.87 2.53
N TYR A 152 19.11 -1.06 3.30
CA TYR A 152 18.65 -0.10 4.31
C TYR A 152 18.36 1.30 3.72
N GLN A 153 17.66 1.39 2.58
CA GLN A 153 17.31 2.68 1.94
C GLN A 153 16.44 3.57 2.83
N ILE A 154 15.58 2.99 3.66
CA ILE A 154 14.63 3.71 4.51
C ILE A 154 14.79 3.39 5.99
N LEU A 155 14.43 4.34 6.86
CA LEU A 155 14.39 4.14 8.31
C LEU A 155 13.12 3.37 8.68
N GLU A 156 13.30 2.19 9.24
CA GLU A 156 12.23 1.38 9.81
C GLU A 156 12.80 0.62 11.02
N LYS A 157 11.92 -0.03 11.78
CA LYS A 157 12.39 -0.96 12.81
C LYS A 157 11.44 -2.13 12.96
N ASN A 158 12.00 -3.33 13.10
CA ASN A 158 11.25 -4.58 13.33
C ASN A 158 10.19 -4.88 12.26
N SER A 159 10.37 -4.40 11.04
CA SER A 159 9.46 -4.73 9.94
C SER A 159 9.61 -6.19 9.53
N THR A 160 8.54 -6.74 8.98
CA THR A 160 8.50 -8.13 8.52
C THR A 160 8.06 -8.20 7.07
N ILE A 161 8.61 -9.18 6.35
CA ILE A 161 8.16 -9.54 5.01
C ILE A 161 8.01 -11.05 4.91
N ALA A 162 6.88 -11.51 4.37
CA ALA A 162 6.66 -12.94 4.19
C ALA A 162 5.70 -13.22 3.03
N GLN A 163 5.82 -14.41 2.46
CA GLN A 163 4.85 -14.92 1.52
C GLN A 163 3.55 -15.27 2.26
N ASP A 164 2.41 -14.90 1.70
CA ASP A 164 1.09 -15.26 2.24
C ASP A 164 0.17 -15.71 1.10
N ASN A 165 -0.05 -17.02 1.01
CA ASN A 165 -0.89 -17.60 -0.04
C ASN A 165 -2.38 -17.27 0.11
N THR A 166 -2.80 -16.78 1.28
CA THR A 166 -4.18 -16.35 1.57
C THR A 166 -4.44 -14.89 1.20
N LEU A 167 -3.39 -14.13 0.82
CA LEU A 167 -3.54 -12.82 0.20
C LEU A 167 -4.51 -12.93 -0.97
N THR A 168 -5.68 -12.37 -0.74
CA THR A 168 -6.64 -12.11 -1.79
C THR A 168 -6.28 -10.72 -2.29
N VAL A 169 -5.94 -10.63 -3.58
CA VAL A 169 -5.88 -9.32 -4.23
C VAL A 169 -7.30 -8.80 -4.18
N SER A 170 -7.59 -7.84 -3.31
CA SER A 170 -8.72 -6.95 -3.57
C SER A 170 -8.33 -6.22 -4.85
N GLU A 171 -8.79 -6.77 -5.97
CA GLU A 171 -8.50 -6.36 -7.33
C GLU A 171 -8.81 -4.87 -7.48
N THR A 172 -7.79 -4.03 -7.30
CA THR A 172 -7.89 -2.63 -7.71
C THR A 172 -7.80 -2.62 -9.24
N GLY A 173 -8.97 -2.67 -9.88
CA GLY A 173 -9.18 -2.25 -11.26
C GLY A 173 -9.26 -3.35 -12.31
N LYS A 174 -10.32 -4.16 -12.29
CA LYS A 174 -11.25 -4.39 -13.41
C LYS A 174 -12.39 -5.33 -12.94
N ASP A 175 -13.59 -4.79 -12.87
CA ASP A 175 -14.86 -5.46 -12.55
C ASP A 175 -14.97 -6.05 -11.13
N GLU A 176 -14.87 -5.18 -10.12
CA GLU A 176 -15.45 -5.47 -8.80
C GLU A 176 -16.97 -5.63 -8.96
N PHE A 177 -17.44 -6.84 -8.70
CA PHE A 177 -18.86 -7.09 -8.64
C PHE A 177 -19.42 -6.58 -7.30
N ALA A 178 -20.55 -5.88 -7.34
CA ALA A 178 -21.15 -5.28 -6.14
C ALA A 178 -22.64 -5.61 -6.06
N LEU A 179 -23.13 -5.85 -4.84
CA LEU A 179 -24.55 -6.06 -4.57
C LEU A 179 -25.23 -4.76 -4.13
N TYR A 180 -26.39 -4.46 -4.71
CA TYR A 180 -27.19 -3.31 -4.34
C TYR A 180 -28.70 -3.58 -4.41
N PRO A 181 -29.51 -2.98 -3.54
CA PRO A 181 -29.11 -2.13 -2.42
C PRO A 181 -28.53 -2.97 -1.26
N ASN A 182 -27.53 -2.44 -0.55
CA ASN A 182 -27.07 -2.98 0.72
C ASN A 182 -27.14 -1.84 1.77
N PRO A 183 -28.01 -1.90 2.80
CA PRO A 183 -28.86 -3.03 3.20
C PRO A 183 -30.04 -3.31 2.24
N ALA A 184 -30.31 -4.59 1.99
CA ALA A 184 -31.32 -5.07 1.06
C ALA A 184 -32.66 -5.36 1.76
N LYS A 185 -33.78 -5.10 1.07
CA LYS A 185 -35.13 -5.48 1.54
C LYS A 185 -35.59 -6.76 0.87
N ASN A 186 -36.13 -6.71 -0.34
CA ASN A 186 -36.72 -7.89 -0.98
C ASN A 186 -35.92 -8.39 -2.18
N GLU A 187 -35.00 -7.57 -2.68
CA GLU A 187 -34.32 -7.80 -3.94
C GLU A 187 -32.88 -7.33 -3.87
N LEU A 188 -32.03 -7.98 -4.68
CA LEU A 188 -30.63 -7.63 -4.89
C LEU A 188 -30.33 -7.58 -6.39
N ASN A 189 -29.65 -6.53 -6.81
CA ASN A 189 -29.02 -6.40 -8.10
C ASN A 189 -27.53 -6.60 -7.96
N LEU A 190 -26.90 -7.00 -9.06
CA LEU A 190 -25.49 -7.31 -9.11
C LEU A 190 -24.86 -6.48 -10.24
N LYS A 191 -23.89 -5.64 -9.87
CA LYS A 191 -23.06 -4.87 -10.81
C LYS A 191 -21.81 -5.68 -11.12
N GLY A 192 -21.24 -5.57 -12.31
CA GLY A 192 -19.92 -6.13 -12.65
C GLY A 192 -19.92 -7.60 -13.09
N ILE A 193 -21.09 -8.15 -13.44
CA ILE A 193 -21.22 -9.45 -14.13
C ILE A 193 -22.21 -9.25 -15.29
N ASP A 194 -21.70 -9.34 -16.51
CA ASP A 194 -22.49 -9.08 -17.73
C ASP A 194 -23.03 -10.35 -18.39
N GLN A 195 -22.74 -11.53 -17.82
CA GLN A 195 -23.19 -12.83 -18.34
C GLN A 195 -23.95 -13.63 -17.28
N PRO A 196 -24.92 -14.48 -17.69
CA PRO A 196 -25.59 -15.38 -16.77
C PRO A 196 -24.61 -16.29 -16.04
N ALA A 197 -24.78 -16.43 -14.72
CA ALA A 197 -23.88 -17.23 -13.90
C ALA A 197 -24.60 -17.77 -12.66
N ASP A 198 -24.19 -18.96 -12.22
CA ASP A 198 -24.77 -19.59 -11.04
C ASP A 198 -24.28 -18.90 -9.77
N PHE A 199 -25.21 -18.66 -8.85
CA PHE A 199 -24.93 -18.06 -7.56
C PHE A 199 -25.46 -18.90 -6.41
N THR A 200 -24.84 -18.67 -5.25
CA THR A 200 -25.26 -19.25 -3.97
C THR A 200 -25.25 -18.18 -2.89
N ILE A 201 -26.21 -18.24 -1.97
CA ILE A 201 -26.28 -17.39 -0.79
C ILE A 201 -26.18 -18.27 0.44
N TYR A 202 -25.28 -17.90 1.34
CA TYR A 202 -25.07 -18.54 2.61
C TYR A 202 -25.40 -17.57 3.75
N PHE A 203 -25.89 -18.10 4.85
CA PHE A 203 -25.90 -17.39 6.12
C PHE A 203 -24.45 -17.22 6.62
N ILE A 204 -24.20 -16.28 7.55
CA ILE A 204 -22.83 -15.99 8.04
C ILE A 204 -22.14 -17.19 8.72
N ASP A 205 -22.92 -18.15 9.22
CA ASP A 205 -22.45 -19.41 9.81
C ASP A 205 -22.07 -20.48 8.76
N GLY A 206 -22.22 -20.18 7.47
CA GLY A 206 -21.90 -21.08 6.37
C GLY A 206 -23.06 -21.96 5.88
N LYS A 207 -24.26 -21.86 6.46
CA LYS A 207 -25.44 -22.58 5.98
C LYS A 207 -25.91 -22.05 4.62
N LEU A 208 -26.04 -22.92 3.62
CA LEU A 208 -26.63 -22.55 2.31
C LEU A 208 -28.13 -22.24 2.49
N VAL A 209 -28.56 -21.07 2.01
CA VAL A 209 -29.96 -20.61 2.13
C VAL A 209 -30.65 -20.37 0.79
N LEU A 210 -29.92 -20.04 -0.27
CA LEU A 210 -30.48 -19.84 -1.61
C LEU A 210 -29.46 -20.24 -2.67
N LYS A 211 -29.94 -20.76 -3.80
CA LYS A 211 -29.14 -20.99 -5.02
C LYS A 211 -29.98 -20.65 -6.24
N GLY A 212 -29.33 -20.20 -7.31
CA GLY A 212 -30.02 -19.89 -8.56
C GLY A 212 -29.03 -19.44 -9.63
N THR A 213 -29.57 -18.93 -10.74
CA THR A 213 -28.78 -18.38 -11.84
C THR A 213 -29.09 -16.90 -11.98
N PHE A 214 -28.05 -16.07 -11.93
CA PHE A 214 -28.14 -14.62 -12.10
C PHE A 214 -28.33 -14.27 -13.58
N GLN A 215 -29.10 -13.22 -13.85
CA GLN A 215 -29.27 -12.63 -15.17
C GLN A 215 -29.12 -11.10 -15.05
N PRO A 216 -28.29 -10.42 -15.88
CA PRO A 216 -27.95 -9.00 -15.72
C PRO A 216 -29.13 -8.02 -15.62
N GLU A 217 -30.28 -8.37 -16.18
CA GLU A 217 -31.48 -7.52 -16.21
C GLU A 217 -32.55 -7.93 -15.19
N LYS A 218 -32.30 -8.97 -14.38
CA LYS A 218 -33.29 -9.51 -13.44
C LYS A 218 -32.80 -9.42 -12.00
N PRO A 219 -33.52 -8.72 -11.11
CA PRO A 219 -33.17 -8.69 -9.69
C PRO A 219 -33.31 -10.08 -9.07
N ILE A 220 -32.43 -10.39 -8.13
CA ILE A 220 -32.44 -11.60 -7.32
C ILE A 220 -33.43 -11.39 -6.17
N ASN A 221 -34.51 -12.17 -6.15
CA ASN A 221 -35.46 -12.14 -5.06
C ASN A 221 -34.86 -12.78 -3.80
N ILE A 222 -34.93 -12.04 -2.68
CA ILE A 222 -34.50 -12.45 -1.35
C ILE A 222 -35.58 -12.18 -0.29
N SER A 223 -36.85 -12.06 -0.67
CA SER A 223 -37.94 -11.75 0.27
C SER A 223 -38.17 -12.85 1.31
N GLU A 224 -37.81 -14.09 0.98
CA GLU A 224 -37.92 -15.25 1.87
C GLU A 224 -36.76 -15.33 2.90
N LEU A 225 -35.71 -14.53 2.74
CA LEU A 225 -34.60 -14.50 3.69
C LEU A 225 -35.01 -13.72 4.95
N VAL A 226 -34.70 -14.28 6.11
CA VAL A 226 -34.87 -13.56 7.39
C VAL A 226 -33.87 -12.41 7.52
N PRO A 227 -34.18 -11.33 8.26
CA PRO A 227 -33.22 -10.26 8.54
C PRO A 227 -31.92 -10.82 9.14
N GLY A 228 -30.77 -10.42 8.59
CA GLY A 228 -29.50 -11.04 8.94
C GLY A 228 -28.37 -10.72 7.97
N THR A 229 -27.17 -11.22 8.28
CA THR A 229 -25.98 -11.07 7.44
C THR A 229 -25.77 -12.32 6.60
N TYR A 230 -25.55 -12.12 5.30
CA TYR A 230 -25.38 -13.19 4.32
C TYR A 230 -24.10 -13.02 3.50
N ILE A 231 -23.60 -14.13 2.97
CA ILE A 231 -22.50 -14.20 2.01
C ILE A 231 -23.07 -14.67 0.67
N PHE A 232 -22.95 -13.83 -0.35
CA PHE A 232 -23.28 -14.16 -1.73
C PHE A 232 -22.02 -14.64 -2.46
N ARG A 233 -22.12 -15.69 -3.27
CA ARG A 233 -21.02 -16.22 -4.09
C ARG A 233 -21.45 -16.41 -5.55
N ILE A 234 -20.58 -16.05 -6.47
CA ILE A 234 -20.76 -16.18 -7.94
C ILE A 234 -19.39 -16.19 -8.61
N ASN A 235 -19.14 -17.12 -9.56
CA ASN A 235 -17.88 -17.21 -10.33
C ASN A 235 -16.61 -17.03 -9.48
N ASP A 236 -16.48 -17.81 -8.40
CA ASP A 236 -15.40 -17.76 -7.40
C ASP A 236 -15.28 -16.47 -6.57
N LYS A 237 -16.09 -15.45 -6.86
CA LYS A 237 -16.14 -14.21 -6.11
C LYS A 237 -17.16 -14.32 -4.96
N LYS A 238 -16.92 -13.61 -3.85
CA LYS A 238 -17.82 -13.56 -2.68
C LYS A 238 -18.00 -12.13 -2.16
N VAL A 239 -19.21 -11.80 -1.74
CA VAL A 239 -19.55 -10.47 -1.19
C VAL A 239 -20.55 -10.61 -0.06
N LYS A 240 -20.39 -9.79 0.97
CA LYS A 240 -21.28 -9.76 2.15
C LYS A 240 -22.37 -8.71 1.95
N PHE A 241 -23.61 -9.05 2.29
CA PHE A 241 -24.71 -8.09 2.34
C PHE A 241 -25.56 -8.25 3.60
N LEU A 242 -26.27 -7.18 3.97
CA LEU A 242 -27.19 -7.14 5.10
C LEU A 242 -28.64 -7.16 4.59
N LYS A 243 -29.44 -8.11 5.03
CA LYS A 243 -30.90 -8.13 4.85
C LYS A 243 -31.57 -7.41 6.02
N LYS A 244 -32.40 -6.41 5.72
CA LYS A 244 -33.30 -5.75 6.68
C LYS A 244 -34.69 -6.37 6.68
#